data_AF-A0A5J4UCW9-F1
#
_entry.id   AF-A0A5J4UCW9-F1
#
_cell.length_a   1.000
_cell.length_b   1.000
_cell.length_c   1.000
_cell.angle_alpha   90.00
_cell.angle_beta   90.00
_cell.angle_gamma   90.00
#
_symmetry.space_group_name_H-M   'P 1'
#
loop_
_entity.id
_entity.type
_entity.pdbx_description
1 polymer ?
#
loop_
_entity_poly.entity_id
_entity_poly.type
_entity_poly.pdbx_seq_one_letter_code
_entity_poly.pdbx_strand_id
1 'polypeptide(L)'
;MSIQIPAIQQHANNLKQFVQGKLTCILLNGDEIGIQAYADSRPQCVIVPISTKDADLHIPVDRSEPRVSTMVAVTLNGEKLCSFLITSQDFDEIELL
;
A
#
# COMPACT_ATOMS: atom_id res chain seq x y z
N MET A 1 -1.23 -18.56 1.20
CA MET A 1 -0.25 -18.39 2.30
C MET A 1 -0.94 -18.81 3.60
N SER A 2 -0.48 -19.85 4.29
CA SER A 2 -1.08 -20.30 5.55
C SER A 2 -0.35 -19.64 6.71
N ILE A 3 -1.04 -18.78 7.46
CA ILE A 3 -0.47 -18.12 8.64
C ILE A 3 -0.50 -19.12 9.80
N GLN A 4 0.67 -19.46 10.35
CA GLN A 4 0.77 -20.39 11.48
C GLN A 4 0.55 -19.65 12.81
N ILE A 5 -0.51 -19.98 13.55
CA ILE A 5 -0.83 -19.39 14.86
C ILE A 5 0.38 -19.44 15.84
N PRO A 6 1.14 -20.54 15.95
CA PRO A 6 2.32 -20.58 16.83
C PRO A 6 3.38 -19.52 16.48
N ALA A 7 3.57 -19.22 15.20
CA ALA A 7 4.53 -18.20 14.75
C ALA A 7 4.08 -16.79 15.17
N ILE A 8 2.77 -16.51 15.12
CA ILE A 8 2.21 -15.24 15.60
C ILE A 8 2.46 -15.09 17.11
N GLN A 9 2.20 -16.15 17.87
CA GLN A 9 2.39 -16.16 19.33
C GLN A 9 3.87 -15.94 19.68
N GLN A 10 4.79 -16.60 18.99
CA GLN A 10 6.22 -16.46 19.19
C GLN A 10 6.68 -15.03 18.87
N HIS A 11 6.21 -14.46 17.76
CA HIS A 11 6.51 -13.08 17.40
C HIS A 11 6.04 -12.10 18.48
N ALA A 12 4.82 -12.26 18.99
CA ALA A 12 4.29 -11.41 20.06
C ALA A 12 5.09 -11.52 21.36
N ASN A 13 5.52 -12.74 21.73
CA ASN A 13 6.36 -12.96 22.91
C ASN A 13 7.74 -12.31 22.77
N ASN A 14 8.38 -12.45 21.61
CA ASN A 14 9.65 -11.80 21.33
C ASN A 14 9.50 -10.27 21.40
N LEU A 15 8.46 -9.73 20.77
CA LEU A 15 8.20 -8.30 20.76
C LEU A 15 8.06 -7.75 22.18
N LYS A 16 7.30 -8.44 23.06
CA LYS A 16 7.14 -8.04 24.47
C LYS A 16 8.48 -7.83 25.19
N GLN A 17 9.47 -8.70 24.96
CA GLN A 17 10.78 -8.58 25.58
C GLN A 17 11.51 -7.30 25.17
N PHE A 18 11.36 -6.86 23.92
CA PHE A 18 12.05 -5.69 23.39
C PHE A 18 11.34 -4.36 23.70
N VAL A 19 10.04 -4.40 24.01
CA VAL A 19 9.20 -3.20 24.20
C VAL A 19 8.86 -2.94 25.67
N GLN A 20 9.11 -3.89 26.56
CA GLN A 20 8.87 -3.71 28.00
C GLN A 20 9.64 -2.49 28.54
N GLY A 21 8.91 -1.59 29.19
CA GLY A 21 9.47 -0.35 29.74
C GLY A 21 9.74 0.76 28.72
N LYS A 22 9.41 0.56 27.43
CA LYS A 22 9.52 1.59 26.39
C LYS A 22 8.17 2.26 26.14
N LEU A 23 8.21 3.53 25.74
CA LEU A 23 7.03 4.23 25.26
C LEU A 23 6.60 3.62 23.92
N THR A 24 5.38 3.09 23.84
CA THR A 24 4.88 2.43 22.63
C THR A 24 4.55 3.41 21.51
N CYS A 25 4.30 4.69 21.86
CA CYS A 25 4.07 5.77 20.91
C CYS A 25 5.30 6.18 20.09
N ILE A 26 6.52 5.81 20.51
CA ILE A 26 7.75 6.10 19.75
C ILE A 26 8.22 4.93 18.88
N LEU A 27 7.56 3.77 19.00
CA LEU A 27 7.88 2.59 18.21
C LEU A 27 7.02 2.59 16.96
N LEU A 28 7.65 2.89 15.82
CA LEU A 28 6.99 3.14 14.55
C LEU A 28 7.15 1.93 13.63
N ASN A 29 6.04 1.47 13.05
CA ASN A 29 6.06 0.62 11.87
C ASN A 29 5.55 1.45 10.70
N GLY A 30 6.42 1.75 9.74
CA GLY A 30 6.09 2.55 8.58
C GLY A 30 6.43 1.82 7.29
N ASP A 31 5.59 1.98 6.27
CA ASP A 31 5.81 1.42 4.94
C ASP A 31 5.29 2.38 3.87
N GLU A 32 5.77 2.17 2.63
CA GLU A 32 5.32 2.89 1.44
C GLU A 32 4.23 2.10 0.73
N ILE A 33 3.13 2.78 0.40
CA ILE A 33 2.06 2.22 -0.40
C ILE A 33 1.92 3.04 -1.67
N GLY A 34 2.07 2.39 -2.82
CA GLY A 34 1.77 2.99 -4.12
C GLY A 34 0.27 3.04 -4.38
N ILE A 35 -0.25 4.23 -4.70
CA ILE A 35 -1.63 4.47 -5.12
C ILE A 35 -1.63 4.68 -6.63
N GLN A 36 -2.45 3.89 -7.32
CA GLN A 36 -2.65 3.98 -8.76
C GLN A 36 -4.13 4.28 -9.04
N ALA A 37 -4.41 5.14 -10.02
CA ALA A 37 -5.77 5.50 -10.39
C ALA A 37 -6.52 4.30 -11.01
N TYR A 38 -5.79 3.48 -11.77
CA TYR A 38 -6.26 2.17 -12.21
C TYR A 38 -5.99 1.09 -11.16
N ALA A 39 -7.04 0.37 -10.76
CA ALA A 39 -6.90 -0.84 -9.96
C ALA A 39 -7.09 -2.05 -10.87
N ASP A 40 -6.13 -3.00 -10.84
CA ASP A 40 -6.10 -4.21 -11.66
C ASP A 40 -7.40 -5.06 -11.60
N SER A 41 -8.27 -4.82 -10.61
CA SER A 41 -9.45 -5.63 -10.29
C SER A 41 -10.81 -4.94 -10.46
N ARG A 42 -10.90 -3.78 -11.13
CA ARG A 42 -12.21 -3.16 -11.38
C ARG A 42 -13.01 -3.96 -12.42
N PRO A 43 -14.26 -4.37 -12.13
CA PRO A 43 -15.13 -4.96 -13.16
C PRO A 43 -15.33 -3.96 -14.30
N GLN A 44 -15.06 -4.40 -15.52
CA GLN A 44 -15.29 -3.61 -16.73
C GLN A 44 -16.27 -4.34 -17.65
N CYS A 45 -17.25 -3.61 -18.18
CA CYS A 45 -18.10 -4.11 -19.24
C CYS A 45 -17.36 -3.98 -20.56
N VAL A 46 -17.12 -5.10 -21.24
CA VAL A 46 -16.52 -5.12 -22.58
C VAL A 46 -17.54 -5.67 -23.56
N ILE A 47 -17.81 -4.91 -24.62
CA ILE A 47 -18.67 -5.34 -25.72
C ILE A 47 -17.77 -5.94 -26.80
N VAL A 48 -17.92 -7.23 -27.08
CA VAL A 48 -17.15 -7.94 -28.11
C VAL A 48 -18.08 -8.54 -29.18
N PRO A 49 -17.63 -8.67 -30.44
CA PRO A 49 -18.34 -9.46 -31.43
C PRO A 49 -18.54 -10.91 -30.97
N ILE A 50 -19.67 -11.51 -31.33
CA ILE A 50 -20.00 -12.89 -30.93
C ILE A 50 -18.95 -13.90 -31.41
N SER A 51 -18.26 -13.60 -32.50
CA SER A 51 -17.18 -14.41 -33.07
C SER A 51 -15.94 -14.51 -32.19
N THR A 52 -15.77 -13.61 -31.21
CA THR A 52 -14.60 -13.56 -30.33
C THR A 52 -14.94 -13.79 -28.86
N LYS A 53 -16.14 -14.33 -28.55
CA LYS A 53 -16.62 -14.50 -27.17
C LYS A 53 -15.72 -15.37 -26.29
N ASP A 54 -15.04 -16.35 -26.90
CA ASP A 54 -14.18 -17.33 -26.21
C ASP A 54 -12.68 -17.03 -26.39
N ALA A 55 -12.34 -15.91 -27.04
CA ALA A 55 -10.96 -15.50 -27.23
C ALA A 55 -10.40 -14.84 -25.97
N ASP A 56 -9.11 -15.04 -25.71
CA ASP A 56 -8.41 -14.31 -24.66
C ASP A 56 -8.45 -12.81 -24.95
N LEU A 57 -9.08 -12.06 -24.06
CA LEU A 57 -9.15 -10.60 -24.15
C LEU A 57 -8.00 -9.99 -23.35
N HIS A 58 -7.08 -9.33 -24.04
CA HIS A 58 -6.06 -8.51 -23.39
C HIS A 58 -6.54 -7.06 -23.33
N ILE A 59 -6.79 -6.56 -22.11
CA ILE A 59 -7.05 -5.14 -21.87
C ILE A 59 -5.70 -4.50 -21.51
N PRO A 60 -5.09 -3.69 -22.39
CA PRO A 60 -3.85 -3.02 -22.06
C PRO A 60 -4.11 -2.07 -20.89
N VAL A 61 -3.30 -2.19 -19.84
CA VAL A 61 -3.31 -1.26 -18.72
C VAL A 61 -2.15 -0.30 -18.91
N ASP A 62 -2.46 0.99 -19.01
CA ASP A 62 -1.42 2.02 -19.01
C ASP A 62 -0.87 2.16 -17.59
N ARG A 63 0.37 1.70 -17.39
CA ARG A 63 1.09 1.81 -16.11
C ARG A 63 1.94 3.07 -16.00
N SER A 64 1.87 3.95 -17.01
CA SER A 64 2.52 5.26 -17.03
C SER A 64 1.71 6.35 -16.31
N GLU A 65 0.47 6.03 -15.88
CA GLU A 65 -0.33 6.93 -15.06
C GLU A 65 0.43 7.40 -13.81
N PRO A 66 0.24 8.65 -13.37
CA PRO A 66 0.92 9.21 -12.21
C PRO A 66 0.76 8.31 -10.98
N ARG A 67 1.89 7.84 -10.47
CA ARG A 67 1.94 7.08 -9.22
C ARG A 67 2.08 8.09 -8.09
N VAL A 68 1.08 8.11 -7.22
CA VAL A 68 1.22 8.79 -5.93
C VAL A 68 1.56 7.72 -4.92
N SER A 69 2.69 7.86 -4.24
CA SER A 69 3.00 7.00 -3.12
C SER A 69 2.59 7.70 -1.82
N THR A 70 2.22 6.93 -0.82
CA THR A 70 1.98 7.43 0.53
C THR A 70 2.81 6.65 1.51
N MET A 71 3.52 7.35 2.40
CA MET A 71 4.15 6.71 3.55
C MET A 71 3.16 6.72 4.71
N VAL A 72 2.80 5.53 5.18
CA VAL A 72 1.91 5.36 6.34
C VAL A 72 2.69 4.73 7.46
N ALA A 73 2.64 5.35 8.64
CA ALA A 73 3.24 4.80 9.84
C ALA A 73 2.21 4.68 10.95
N VAL A 74 2.30 3.58 11.68
CA VAL A 74 1.50 3.28 12.87
C VAL A 74 2.43 2.99 14.03
N THR A 75 2.11 3.55 15.18
CA THR A 75 2.83 3.27 16.41
C THR A 75 2.42 1.92 16.99
N LEU A 76 3.21 1.37 17.92
CA LEU A 76 2.86 0.11 18.57
C LEU A 76 1.57 0.17 19.41
N ASN A 77 1.17 1.36 19.90
CA ASN A 77 -0.14 1.58 20.54
C ASN A 77 -1.29 1.87 19.56
N GLY A 78 -1.04 1.83 18.25
CA GLY A 78 -2.06 1.99 17.21
C GLY A 78 -2.37 3.43 16.81
N GLU A 79 -1.60 4.41 17.30
CA GLU A 79 -1.69 5.80 16.83
C GLU A 79 -1.16 5.88 15.40
N LYS A 80 -1.86 6.63 14.55
CA LYS A 80 -1.48 6.83 13.15
C LYS A 80 -0.73 8.14 13.05
N LEU A 81 0.41 8.12 12.37
CA LEU A 81 1.11 9.35 12.02
C LEU A 81 0.43 10.00 10.82
N CYS A 82 0.59 11.31 10.69
CA CYS A 82 0.22 11.98 9.46
C CYS A 82 0.95 11.33 8.29
N SER A 83 0.19 10.92 7.28
CA SER A 83 0.77 10.32 6.08
C SER A 83 1.48 11.39 5.26
N PHE A 84 2.59 11.02 4.65
CA PHE A 84 3.30 11.88 3.72
C PHE A 84 2.98 11.42 2.30
N LEU A 85 2.51 12.35 1.47
CA LEU A 85 2.34 12.09 0.03
C LEU A 85 3.69 12.26 -0.66
N ILE A 86 4.07 11.26 -1.43
CA ILE A 86 5.28 11.22 -2.25
C ILE A 86 4.80 11.27 -3.70
N THR A 87 5.13 12.35 -4.38
CA THR A 87 4.88 12.54 -5.82
C THR A 87 6.21 12.46 -6.56
N SER A 88 6.21 11.88 -7.76
CA SER A 88 7.42 11.74 -8.59
C SER A 88 7.69 12.97 -9.47
N GLN A 89 7.20 14.15 -9.10
CA GLN A 89 7.43 15.38 -9.87
C GLN A 89 8.66 16.11 -9.35
N ASP A 90 9.48 16.64 -10.26
CA ASP A 90 10.41 17.72 -9.95
C ASP A 90 9.56 18.92 -9.54
N PHE A 91 9.64 19.34 -8.28
CA PHE A 91 9.00 20.57 -7.83
C PHE A 91 9.74 21.75 -8.46
N ASP A 92 9.08 22.51 -9.33
CA ASP A 92 9.54 23.88 -9.62
C ASP A 92 9.36 24.68 -8.33
N GLU A 93 10.43 25.31 -7.82
CA GLU A 93 10.46 26.08 -6.56
C GLU A 93 9.38 27.17 -6.47
N ILE A 94 8.73 27.50 -7.58
CA ILE A 94 7.65 28.47 -7.71
C ILE A 94 6.35 28.00 -7.03
N GLU A 95 6.10 26.70 -6.90
CA GLU A 95 4.84 26.17 -6.32
C GLU A 95 4.87 26.05 -4.78
N LEU A 96 5.97 26.39 -4.12
CA LEU A 96 6.14 26.33 -2.66
C LEU A 96 5.89 27.68 -1.95
N LEU A 97 5.43 28.72 -2.67
CA LEU A 97 5.12 30.07 -2.14
C LEU A 97 3.62 30.29 -1.92
#